data_AF-A0AAE3M5G2-F1
#
_entry.id   AF-A0AAE3M5G2-F1
#
_cell.length_a   1.000
_cell.length_b   1.000
_cell.length_c   1.000
_cell.angle_alpha   90.00
_cell.angle_beta   90.00
_cell.angle_gamma   90.00
#
_symmetry.space_group_name_H-M   'P 1'
#
loop_
_entity.id
_entity.type
_entity.pdbx_description
1 polymer ?
#
loop_
_entity_poly.entity_id
_entity_poly.type
_entity_poly.pdbx_seq_one_letter_code
_entity_poly.pdbx_strand_id
1 'polypeptide(L)'
;MALLVIMAMNGEFTKQNEKLIDQIHHRDLVYTEMSYNLEFKMDELHRMFQDAVAASDEDKLKETKGVMVKVDSLLNIVNDHEDTLVVEIKQHIKQYYDVAYKTSFLMINEGYNEEVVSGIQTMVAVHKNLDSSFQSLKGRSRDQIESSFDTILNYYSTTTLFISLTVIFMIIVSIIGILRMNKLIAKPIIDVANNLKTLAEGKLNTKFSTDLLQRRDEIGEIFKSYDYLVNKLVNVVNDINSSANVVTNASKDLESTAELTSDSATTQAASLEEISSSMEEMNATISANTENAAYVEKIATNLADDVEKVSYSSQESLNATMQIASRLKVIDDIAFQTNILALNAAVEAARAGAEGRGFSVVAAEVRKLAERSREAGVEINNIAKSTVKISTEANELLMKMVPEIANAAKLIQEIAAASIEQNNGVEQVNISIQGMNDSTQNNSLASDELSKKAEMLTEHANTLNKAISYFKL
;
A
#
# COMPACT_ATOMS: atom_id res chain seq x y z
N MET A 1 -2.95 -47.47 30.64
CA MET A 1 -3.97 -48.42 31.12
C MET A 1 -3.76 -49.83 30.57
N ALA A 2 -3.69 -50.04 29.25
CA ALA A 2 -3.47 -51.38 28.65
C ALA A 2 -2.17 -52.08 29.12
N LEU A 3 -1.06 -51.34 29.24
CA LEU A 3 0.23 -51.88 29.66
C LEU A 3 0.24 -52.39 31.11
N LEU A 4 -0.54 -51.74 31.99
CA LEU A 4 -0.72 -52.16 33.39
C LEU A 4 -1.55 -53.44 33.50
N VAL A 5 -2.55 -53.60 32.64
CA VAL A 5 -3.37 -54.83 32.57
C VAL A 5 -2.53 -56.01 32.09
N ILE A 6 -1.68 -55.81 31.07
CA ILE A 6 -0.76 -56.85 30.58
C ILE A 6 0.24 -57.27 31.68
N MET A 7 0.82 -56.31 32.42
CA MET A 7 1.73 -56.62 33.53
C MET A 7 1.03 -57.36 34.67
N ALA A 8 -0.20 -56.97 35.04
CA ALA A 8 -0.96 -57.63 36.08
C ALA A 8 -1.31 -59.09 35.70
N MET A 9 -1.78 -59.31 34.46
CA MET A 9 -2.09 -60.65 33.95
C MET A 9 -0.83 -61.53 33.89
N ASN A 10 0.32 -60.98 33.49
CA ASN A 10 1.57 -61.75 33.42
C ASN A 10 2.10 -62.12 34.84
N GLY A 11 1.91 -61.24 35.82
CA GLY A 11 2.28 -61.52 37.21
C GLY A 11 1.44 -62.61 37.85
N GLU A 12 0.13 -62.59 37.61
CA GLU A 12 -0.79 -63.65 38.06
C GLU A 12 -0.53 -64.97 37.32
N PHE A 13 -0.14 -64.86 36.04
CA PHE A 13 0.25 -66.00 35.21
C PHE A 13 1.44 -66.77 35.77
N THR A 14 2.49 -66.03 36.11
CA THR A 14 3.73 -66.58 36.63
C THR A 14 3.50 -67.32 37.95
N LYS A 15 2.69 -66.75 38.85
CA LYS A 15 2.36 -67.36 40.15
C LYS A 15 1.60 -68.68 40.04
N GLN A 16 0.62 -68.76 39.13
CA GLN A 16 -0.15 -70.00 38.97
C GLN A 16 0.73 -71.12 38.39
N ASN A 17 1.54 -70.83 37.37
CA ASN A 17 2.45 -71.81 36.80
C ASN A 17 3.50 -72.30 37.80
N GLU A 18 4.08 -71.40 38.61
CA GLU A 18 5.02 -71.76 39.66
C GLU A 18 4.39 -72.75 40.65
N LYS A 19 3.14 -72.54 41.05
CA LYS A 19 2.40 -73.45 41.93
C LYS A 19 2.16 -74.83 41.31
N LEU A 20 1.80 -74.89 40.02
CA LEU A 20 1.59 -76.16 39.31
C LEU A 20 2.91 -76.93 39.12
N ILE A 21 4.00 -76.23 38.80
CA ILE A 21 5.33 -76.84 38.67
C ILE A 21 5.83 -77.37 40.02
N ASP A 22 5.63 -76.61 41.10
CA ASP A 22 5.96 -77.03 42.46
C ASP A 22 5.20 -78.29 42.86
N GLN A 23 3.89 -78.33 42.56
CA GLN A 23 3.05 -79.51 42.80
C GLN A 23 3.51 -80.75 42.03
N ILE A 24 3.88 -80.60 40.76
CA ILE A 24 4.44 -81.71 39.96
C ILE A 24 5.74 -82.23 40.58
N HIS A 25 6.66 -81.32 40.92
CA HIS A 25 8.00 -81.71 41.35
C HIS A 25 8.04 -82.26 42.78
N HIS A 26 7.30 -81.66 43.70
CA HIS A 26 7.42 -81.96 45.13
C HIS A 26 6.37 -82.94 45.64
N ARG A 27 5.33 -83.23 44.85
CA ARG A 27 4.26 -84.15 45.24
C ARG A 27 4.06 -85.26 44.22
N ASP A 28 3.67 -84.90 42.99
CA ASP A 28 3.17 -85.89 42.05
C ASP A 28 4.32 -86.81 41.56
N LEU A 29 5.50 -86.26 41.24
CA LEU A 29 6.69 -87.06 40.88
C LEU A 29 7.18 -87.93 42.04
N VAL A 30 7.16 -87.38 43.27
CA VAL A 30 7.56 -88.10 44.49
C VAL A 30 6.66 -89.31 44.73
N TYR A 31 5.35 -89.20 44.47
CA TYR A 31 4.43 -90.35 44.54
C TYR A 31 4.77 -91.45 43.53
N THR A 32 5.13 -91.08 42.29
CA THR A 32 5.55 -92.04 41.29
C THR A 32 6.83 -92.75 41.73
N GLU A 33 7.85 -92.00 42.15
CA GLU A 33 9.13 -92.55 42.59
C GLU A 33 8.99 -93.44 43.83
N MET A 34 8.20 -92.99 44.82
CA MET A 34 7.88 -93.76 46.00
C MET A 34 7.19 -95.08 45.65
N SER A 35 6.20 -95.05 44.74
CA SER A 35 5.48 -96.27 44.31
C SER A 35 6.43 -97.30 43.69
N TYR A 36 7.32 -96.88 42.78
CA TYR A 36 8.33 -97.78 42.18
C TYR A 36 9.29 -98.36 43.23
N ASN A 37 9.78 -97.53 44.16
CA ASN A 37 10.70 -97.97 45.20
C ASN A 37 10.04 -98.95 46.18
N LEU A 38 8.76 -98.73 46.52
CA LEU A 38 8.00 -99.62 47.39
C LEU A 38 7.74 -100.97 46.71
N GLU A 39 7.31 -100.98 45.45
CA GLU A 39 7.10 -102.20 44.67
C GLU A 39 8.38 -103.05 44.63
N PHE A 40 9.53 -102.43 44.36
CA PHE A 40 10.84 -103.10 44.40
C PHE A 40 11.17 -103.70 45.77
N LYS A 41 10.87 -102.97 46.86
CA LYS A 41 11.10 -103.46 48.23
C LYS A 41 10.14 -104.58 48.62
N MET A 42 8.92 -104.56 48.12
CA MET A 42 7.95 -105.62 48.33
C MET A 42 8.35 -106.90 47.60
N ASP A 43 8.91 -106.80 46.40
CA ASP A 43 9.50 -107.93 45.69
C ASP A 43 10.73 -108.50 46.41
N GLU A 44 11.59 -107.63 46.96
CA GLU A 44 12.72 -108.04 47.80
C GLU A 44 12.24 -108.79 49.04
N LEU A 45 11.23 -108.24 49.72
CA LEU A 45 10.62 -108.86 50.89
C LEU A 45 10.01 -110.23 50.57
N HIS A 46 9.29 -110.35 49.45
CA HIS A 46 8.71 -111.62 48.98
C HIS A 46 9.79 -112.69 48.77
N ARG A 47 10.89 -112.33 48.08
CA ARG A 47 12.02 -113.23 47.86
C ARG A 47 12.68 -113.67 49.17
N MET A 48 12.87 -112.76 50.12
CA MET A 48 13.46 -113.11 51.41
C MET A 48 12.59 -114.10 52.20
N PHE A 49 11.26 -113.96 52.16
CA PHE A 49 10.37 -114.96 52.76
C PHE A 49 10.52 -116.34 52.09
N GLN A 50 10.57 -116.39 50.75
CA GLN A 50 10.80 -117.64 50.02
C GLN A 50 12.16 -118.27 50.38
N ASP A 51 13.22 -117.48 50.44
CA ASP A 51 14.58 -117.94 50.76
C ASP A 51 14.70 -118.45 52.20
N ALA A 52 14.03 -117.80 53.16
CA ALA A 52 14.00 -118.22 54.56
C ALA A 52 13.28 -119.59 54.71
N VAL A 53 12.14 -119.75 54.03
CA VAL A 53 11.41 -121.02 54.02
C VAL A 53 12.20 -122.12 53.32
N ALA A 54 12.80 -121.85 52.16
CA ALA A 54 13.58 -122.83 51.40
C ALA A 54 14.84 -123.29 52.15
N ALA A 55 15.48 -122.40 52.91
CA ALA A 55 16.62 -122.73 53.76
C ALA A 55 16.23 -123.36 55.11
N SER A 56 14.94 -123.37 55.46
CA SER A 56 14.44 -123.74 56.80
C SER A 56 15.17 -122.97 57.92
N ASP A 57 15.41 -121.68 57.68
CA ASP A 57 16.28 -120.82 58.50
C ASP A 57 15.46 -119.66 59.10
N GLU A 58 15.23 -119.73 60.41
CA GLU A 58 14.47 -118.72 61.15
C GLU A 58 15.26 -117.40 61.31
N ASP A 59 16.60 -117.43 61.30
CA ASP A 59 17.38 -116.19 61.42
C ASP A 59 17.29 -115.37 60.13
N LYS A 60 17.24 -116.02 58.96
CA LYS A 60 16.89 -115.34 57.69
C LYS A 60 15.48 -114.74 57.70
N LEU A 61 14.53 -115.37 58.40
CA LEU A 61 13.19 -114.82 58.56
C LEU A 61 13.22 -113.50 59.36
N LYS A 62 14.07 -113.39 60.39
CA LYS A 62 14.23 -112.15 61.18
C LYS A 62 14.86 -111.02 60.37
N GLU A 63 15.71 -111.32 59.39
CA GLU A 63 16.32 -110.31 58.50
C GLU A 63 15.29 -109.54 57.67
N THR A 64 14.12 -110.13 57.39
CA THR A 64 13.02 -109.47 56.65
C THR A 64 12.54 -108.17 57.31
N LYS A 65 12.68 -108.06 58.63
CA LYS A 65 12.38 -106.84 59.39
C LYS A 65 13.21 -105.64 58.94
N GLY A 66 14.44 -105.87 58.47
CA GLY A 66 15.32 -104.82 57.95
C GLY A 66 14.79 -104.18 56.66
N VAL A 67 14.09 -104.94 55.81
CA VAL A 67 13.42 -104.41 54.61
C VAL A 67 12.18 -103.61 55.01
N MET A 68 11.43 -104.07 56.02
CA MET A 68 10.25 -103.35 56.51
C MET A 68 10.61 -101.95 57.07
N VAL A 69 11.77 -101.79 57.73
CA VAL A 69 12.25 -100.46 58.15
C VAL A 69 12.49 -99.52 56.96
N LYS A 70 13.02 -100.06 55.85
CA LYS A 70 13.22 -99.26 54.62
C LYS A 70 11.88 -98.92 53.97
N VAL A 71 10.93 -99.84 53.96
CA VAL A 71 9.56 -99.61 53.47
C VAL A 71 8.87 -98.52 54.27
N ASP A 72 8.95 -98.54 55.60
CA ASP A 72 8.42 -97.48 56.47
C ASP A 72 9.10 -96.13 56.19
N SER A 73 10.42 -96.11 55.91
CA SER A 73 11.12 -94.89 55.56
C SER A 73 10.63 -94.28 54.24
N LEU A 74 10.35 -95.12 53.23
CA LEU A 74 9.82 -94.67 51.94
C LEU A 74 8.40 -94.13 52.08
N LEU A 75 7.55 -94.77 52.89
CA LEU A 75 6.18 -94.32 53.17
C LEU A 75 6.13 -92.99 53.94
N ASN A 76 7.20 -92.62 54.64
CA ASN A 76 7.29 -91.34 55.36
C ASN A 76 7.90 -90.19 54.54
N ILE A 77 8.43 -90.45 53.33
CA ILE A 77 8.96 -89.40 52.44
C ILE A 77 7.84 -88.44 52.05
N VAL A 78 6.63 -88.97 51.89
CA VAL A 78 5.46 -88.17 51.63
C VAL A 78 4.84 -87.78 52.96
N ASN A 79 5.02 -86.53 53.36
CA ASN A 79 4.46 -85.93 54.57
C ASN A 79 2.94 -85.63 54.44
N ASP A 80 2.26 -86.38 53.58
CA ASP A 80 0.84 -86.24 53.26
C ASP A 80 0.09 -87.36 53.97
N HIS A 81 -0.04 -87.22 55.28
CA HIS A 81 -0.66 -88.20 56.17
C HIS A 81 -2.17 -88.40 55.91
N GLU A 82 -2.76 -87.65 54.98
CA GLU A 82 -4.17 -87.69 54.60
C GLU A 82 -4.41 -88.33 53.22
N ASP A 83 -3.35 -88.69 52.47
CA ASP A 83 -3.54 -89.35 51.18
C ASP A 83 -4.06 -90.78 51.38
N THR A 84 -5.34 -90.96 51.10
CA THR A 84 -6.08 -92.22 51.31
C THR A 84 -5.42 -93.41 50.62
N LEU A 85 -4.82 -93.21 49.43
CA LEU A 85 -4.13 -94.27 48.70
C LEU A 85 -2.82 -94.69 49.38
N VAL A 86 -2.08 -93.74 49.95
CA VAL A 86 -0.83 -94.02 50.68
C VAL A 86 -1.13 -94.73 51.99
N VAL A 87 -2.21 -94.33 52.68
CA VAL A 87 -2.70 -95.00 53.89
C VAL A 87 -3.12 -96.43 53.60
N GLU A 88 -3.84 -96.67 52.50
CA GLU A 88 -4.21 -98.02 52.04
C GLU A 88 -2.99 -98.88 51.71
N ILE A 89 -2.02 -98.33 50.97
CA ILE A 89 -0.75 -99.03 50.66
C ILE A 89 -0.03 -99.43 51.95
N LYS A 90 0.08 -98.51 52.91
CA LYS A 90 0.71 -98.78 54.21
C LYS A 90 0.02 -99.92 54.96
N GLN A 91 -1.32 -99.95 54.93
CA GLN A 91 -2.10 -101.02 55.54
C GLN A 91 -1.92 -102.36 54.82
N HIS A 92 -1.98 -102.37 53.48
CA HIS A 92 -1.77 -103.58 52.68
C HIS A 92 -0.35 -104.15 52.84
N ILE A 93 0.69 -103.31 52.90
CA ILE A 93 2.07 -103.73 53.16
C ILE A 93 2.17 -104.40 54.53
N LYS A 94 1.62 -103.78 55.58
CA LYS A 94 1.66 -104.34 56.93
C LYS A 94 0.93 -105.68 57.00
N GLN A 95 -0.27 -105.75 56.42
CA GLN A 95 -1.04 -106.98 56.36
C GLN A 95 -0.31 -108.08 55.59
N TYR A 96 0.35 -107.74 54.49
CA TYR A 96 1.17 -108.68 53.73
C TYR A 96 2.34 -109.21 54.57
N TYR A 97 3.08 -108.31 55.24
CA TYR A 97 4.21 -108.69 56.08
C TYR A 97 3.77 -109.61 57.23
N ASP A 98 2.70 -109.26 57.95
CA ASP A 98 2.21 -110.04 59.10
C ASP A 98 1.79 -111.46 58.67
N VAL A 99 1.07 -111.57 57.55
CA VAL A 99 0.66 -112.86 56.98
C VAL A 99 1.87 -113.64 56.49
N ALA A 100 2.74 -113.03 55.69
CA ALA A 100 3.92 -113.69 55.11
C ALA A 100 4.89 -114.17 56.19
N TYR A 101 5.11 -113.38 57.24
CA TYR A 101 5.95 -113.76 58.38
C TYR A 101 5.36 -114.94 59.14
N LYS A 102 4.07 -114.88 59.49
CA LYS A 102 3.38 -115.98 60.20
C LYS A 102 3.40 -117.27 59.38
N THR A 103 3.07 -117.18 58.09
CA THR A 103 3.04 -118.33 57.18
C THR A 103 4.43 -118.92 56.99
N SER A 104 5.46 -118.09 56.80
CA SER A 104 6.84 -118.56 56.67
C SER A 104 7.34 -119.22 57.96
N PHE A 105 7.03 -118.65 59.12
CA PHE A 105 7.36 -119.23 60.43
C PHE A 105 6.72 -120.61 60.64
N LEU A 106 5.42 -120.74 60.34
CA LEU A 106 4.71 -122.02 60.41
C LEU A 106 5.30 -123.05 59.44
N MET A 107 5.65 -122.63 58.22
CA MET A 107 6.19 -123.52 57.19
C MET A 107 7.60 -124.04 57.54
N ILE A 108 8.42 -123.25 58.24
CA ILE A 108 9.74 -123.66 58.75
C ILE A 108 9.60 -124.64 59.93
N ASN A 109 8.68 -124.38 60.87
CA ASN A 109 8.62 -125.10 62.15
C ASN A 109 7.67 -126.29 62.18
N GLU A 110 6.53 -126.22 61.50
CA GLU A 110 5.46 -127.22 61.53
C GLU A 110 5.30 -127.95 60.19
N GLY A 111 6.03 -127.53 59.16
CA GLY A 111 5.94 -128.08 57.82
C GLY A 111 4.63 -127.72 57.10
N TYR A 112 4.33 -128.44 56.03
CA TYR A 112 3.19 -128.13 55.16
C TYR A 112 1.87 -128.57 55.80
N ASN A 113 1.07 -127.62 56.31
CA ASN A 113 -0.24 -127.86 56.93
C ASN A 113 -1.35 -126.99 56.28
N GLU A 114 -2.60 -127.23 56.66
CA GLU A 114 -3.78 -126.52 56.11
C GLU A 114 -3.74 -125.00 56.41
N GLU A 115 -3.15 -124.60 57.54
CA GLU A 115 -2.99 -123.19 57.93
C GLU A 115 -1.93 -122.47 57.07
N VAL A 116 -0.86 -123.17 56.64
CA VAL A 116 0.14 -122.67 55.69
C VAL A 116 -0.49 -122.46 54.31
N VAL A 117 -1.32 -123.39 53.82
CA VAL A 117 -2.03 -123.23 52.53
C VAL A 117 -2.96 -122.02 52.56
N SER A 118 -3.73 -121.86 53.63
CA SER A 118 -4.61 -120.69 53.83
C SER A 118 -3.81 -119.38 53.93
N GLY A 119 -2.66 -119.41 54.61
CA GLY A 119 -1.72 -118.30 54.71
C GLY A 119 -1.14 -117.88 53.36
N ILE A 120 -0.70 -118.83 52.54
CA ILE A 120 -0.21 -118.58 51.17
C ILE A 120 -1.33 -117.99 50.30
N GLN A 121 -2.55 -118.52 50.36
CA GLN A 121 -3.69 -117.96 49.61
C GLN A 121 -4.00 -116.52 50.03
N THR A 122 -3.95 -116.23 51.33
CA THR A 122 -4.15 -114.87 51.86
C THR A 122 -3.02 -113.95 51.42
N MET A 123 -1.77 -114.42 51.44
CA MET A 123 -0.60 -113.68 50.98
C MET A 123 -0.70 -113.31 49.49
N VAL A 124 -1.13 -114.25 48.64
CA VAL A 124 -1.38 -114.00 47.21
C VAL A 124 -2.48 -112.96 47.02
N ALA A 125 -3.57 -113.04 47.78
CA ALA A 125 -4.66 -112.07 47.70
C ALA A 125 -4.23 -110.66 48.14
N VAL A 126 -3.50 -110.55 49.26
CA VAL A 126 -3.01 -109.25 49.75
C VAL A 126 -1.95 -108.68 48.80
N HIS A 127 -1.07 -109.51 48.23
CA HIS A 127 -0.09 -109.06 47.23
C HIS A 127 -0.77 -108.49 45.99
N LYS A 128 -1.83 -109.14 45.49
CA LYS A 128 -2.61 -108.66 44.35
C LYS A 128 -3.29 -107.32 44.65
N ASN A 129 -3.83 -107.14 45.85
CA ASN A 129 -4.40 -105.87 46.29
C ASN A 129 -3.33 -104.78 46.37
N LEU A 130 -2.15 -105.12 46.87
CA LEU A 130 -1.03 -104.20 46.98
C LEU A 130 -0.52 -103.74 45.60
N ASP A 131 -0.39 -104.65 44.65
CA ASP A 131 -0.06 -104.32 43.24
C ASP A 131 -1.11 -103.38 42.63
N SER A 132 -2.41 -103.68 42.85
CA SER A 132 -3.50 -102.79 42.41
C SER A 132 -3.42 -101.40 43.04
N SER A 133 -3.05 -101.29 44.32
CA SER A 133 -2.84 -100.01 44.99
C SER A 133 -1.64 -99.25 44.42
N PHE A 134 -0.52 -99.92 44.13
CA PHE A 134 0.64 -99.30 43.46
C PHE A 134 0.31 -98.80 42.05
N GLN A 135 -0.44 -99.59 41.28
CA GLN A 135 -0.91 -99.18 39.94
C GLN A 135 -1.86 -97.97 40.03
N SER A 136 -2.75 -97.95 41.02
CA SER A 136 -3.68 -96.83 41.23
C SER A 136 -2.94 -95.55 41.62
N LEU A 137 -1.91 -95.65 42.47
CA LEU A 137 -1.07 -94.50 42.84
C LEU A 137 -0.26 -93.97 41.65
N LYS A 138 0.36 -94.87 40.85
CA LYS A 138 1.07 -94.50 39.62
C LYS A 138 0.14 -93.85 38.59
N GLY A 139 -1.06 -94.42 38.38
CA GLY A 139 -2.07 -93.88 37.48
C GLY A 139 -2.53 -92.49 37.90
N ARG A 140 -2.91 -92.30 39.17
CA ARG A 140 -3.35 -90.99 39.67
C ARG A 140 -2.25 -89.94 39.58
N SER A 141 -1.01 -90.29 39.94
CA SER A 141 0.13 -89.38 39.82
C SER A 141 0.37 -88.98 38.35
N ARG A 142 0.32 -89.94 37.43
CA ARG A 142 0.44 -89.68 35.99
C ARG A 142 -0.66 -88.73 35.50
N ASP A 143 -1.92 -88.99 35.85
CA ASP A 143 -3.06 -88.15 35.43
C ASP A 143 -2.96 -86.73 36.00
N GLN A 144 -2.48 -86.59 37.24
CA GLN A 144 -2.24 -85.28 37.86
C GLN A 144 -1.12 -84.49 37.18
N ILE A 145 -0.04 -85.17 36.79
CA ILE A 145 1.06 -84.57 36.02
C ILE A 145 0.55 -84.11 34.64
N GLU A 146 -0.18 -84.97 33.93
CA GLU A 146 -0.74 -84.67 32.60
C GLU A 146 -1.73 -83.49 32.65
N SER A 147 -2.67 -83.51 33.60
CA SER A 147 -3.63 -82.41 33.81
C SER A 147 -2.95 -81.08 34.16
N SER A 148 -1.87 -81.14 34.94
CA SER A 148 -1.11 -79.95 35.31
C SER A 148 -0.37 -79.35 34.11
N PHE A 149 0.23 -80.18 33.24
CA PHE A 149 0.85 -79.73 31.99
C PHE A 149 -0.16 -79.15 31.01
N ASP A 150 -1.31 -79.79 30.82
CA ASP A 150 -2.38 -79.28 29.95
C ASP A 150 -2.91 -77.92 30.42
N THR A 151 -3.05 -77.76 31.74
CA THR A 151 -3.46 -76.48 32.33
C THR A 151 -2.43 -75.39 32.04
N ILE A 152 -1.13 -75.69 32.22
CA ILE A 152 -0.04 -74.76 31.91
C ILE A 152 -0.06 -74.37 30.42
N LEU A 153 -0.19 -75.33 29.50
CA LEU A 153 -0.21 -75.07 28.05
C LEU A 153 -1.42 -74.23 27.62
N ASN A 154 -2.61 -74.52 28.14
CA ASN A 154 -3.81 -73.73 27.89
C ASN A 154 -3.67 -72.28 28.40
N TYR A 155 -2.99 -72.12 29.53
CA TYR A 155 -2.73 -70.81 30.09
C TYR A 155 -1.75 -70.00 29.20
N TYR A 156 -0.71 -70.63 28.65
CA TYR A 156 0.18 -69.99 27.66
C TYR A 156 -0.57 -69.57 26.39
N SER A 157 -1.46 -70.41 25.87
CA SER A 157 -2.26 -70.12 24.66
C SER A 157 -3.20 -68.93 24.88
N THR A 158 -3.91 -68.89 26.01
CA THR A 158 -4.86 -67.80 26.32
C THR A 158 -4.14 -66.47 26.56
N THR A 159 -3.04 -66.45 27.31
CA THR A 159 -2.27 -65.21 27.57
C THR A 159 -1.63 -64.64 26.31
N THR A 160 -1.04 -65.47 25.44
CA THR A 160 -0.47 -65.03 24.16
C THR A 160 -1.52 -64.44 23.22
N LEU A 161 -2.74 -65.01 23.19
CA LEU A 161 -3.86 -64.46 22.44
C LEU A 161 -4.25 -63.06 22.97
N PHE A 162 -4.41 -62.86 24.27
CA PHE A 162 -4.72 -61.54 24.85
C PHE A 162 -3.63 -60.49 24.57
N ILE A 163 -2.35 -60.86 24.65
CA ILE A 163 -1.24 -59.96 24.31
C ILE A 163 -1.31 -59.57 22.82
N SER A 164 -1.54 -60.52 21.91
CA SER A 164 -1.64 -60.21 20.48
C SER A 164 -2.82 -59.27 20.16
N LEU A 165 -3.99 -59.48 20.75
CA LEU A 165 -5.16 -58.62 20.56
C LEU A 165 -4.96 -57.20 21.07
N THR A 166 -4.30 -57.04 22.24
CA THR A 166 -4.03 -55.70 22.79
C THR A 166 -3.03 -54.92 21.95
N VAL A 167 -2.01 -55.59 21.38
CA VAL A 167 -1.08 -54.98 20.43
C VAL A 167 -1.79 -54.55 19.15
N ILE A 168 -2.63 -55.41 18.56
CA ILE A 168 -3.41 -55.08 17.36
C ILE A 168 -4.34 -53.89 17.62
N PHE A 169 -5.02 -53.86 18.77
CA PHE A 169 -5.88 -52.75 19.15
C PHE A 169 -5.11 -51.42 19.25
N MET A 170 -3.92 -51.43 19.86
CA MET A 170 -3.07 -50.24 19.92
C MET A 170 -2.66 -49.76 18.52
N ILE A 171 -2.30 -50.68 17.62
CA ILE A 171 -1.95 -50.34 16.23
C ILE A 171 -3.14 -49.68 15.51
N ILE A 172 -4.35 -50.23 15.65
CA ILE A 172 -5.56 -49.68 15.02
C ILE A 172 -5.85 -48.27 15.54
N VAL A 173 -5.79 -48.05 16.86
CA VAL A 173 -6.01 -46.73 17.46
C VAL A 173 -4.96 -45.73 16.98
N SER A 174 -3.68 -46.13 16.89
CA SER A 174 -2.62 -45.29 16.34
C SER A 174 -2.86 -44.93 14.87
N ILE A 175 -3.25 -45.89 14.02
CA ILE A 175 -3.56 -45.65 12.60
C ILE A 175 -4.73 -44.68 12.46
N ILE A 176 -5.83 -44.90 13.19
CA ILE A 176 -6.99 -44.00 13.17
C ILE A 176 -6.61 -42.60 13.66
N GLY A 177 -5.80 -42.51 14.72
CA GLY A 177 -5.27 -41.26 15.24
C GLY A 177 -4.45 -40.49 14.19
N ILE A 178 -3.54 -41.16 13.51
CA ILE A 178 -2.72 -40.58 12.43
C ILE A 178 -3.60 -40.09 11.28
N LEU A 179 -4.56 -40.90 10.82
CA LEU A 179 -5.47 -40.54 9.73
C LEU A 179 -6.35 -39.33 10.08
N ARG A 180 -6.87 -39.29 11.32
CA ARG A 180 -7.67 -38.15 11.81
C ARG A 180 -6.82 -36.89 11.96
N MET A 181 -5.63 -37.00 12.53
CA MET A 181 -4.70 -35.87 12.68
C MET A 181 -4.29 -35.29 11.31
N ASN A 182 -4.01 -36.16 10.33
CA ASN A 182 -3.67 -35.73 8.98
C ASN A 182 -4.82 -34.97 8.32
N LYS A 183 -6.07 -35.45 8.46
CA LYS A 183 -7.24 -34.82 7.85
C LYS A 183 -7.67 -33.51 8.54
N LEU A 184 -7.58 -33.43 9.87
CA LEU A 184 -8.09 -32.29 10.66
C LEU A 184 -7.07 -31.16 10.84
N ILE A 185 -5.78 -31.49 10.86
CA ILE A 185 -4.70 -30.55 11.17
C ILE A 185 -3.75 -30.40 9.98
N ALA A 186 -3.06 -31.48 9.58
CA ALA A 186 -1.96 -31.37 8.63
C ALA A 186 -2.42 -30.87 7.25
N LYS A 187 -3.50 -31.42 6.69
CA LYS A 187 -4.00 -31.03 5.37
C LYS A 187 -4.44 -29.56 5.31
N PRO A 188 -5.30 -29.04 6.22
CA PRO A 188 -5.63 -27.62 6.25
C PRO A 188 -4.43 -26.68 6.39
N ILE A 189 -3.42 -27.05 7.20
CA ILE A 189 -2.19 -26.26 7.33
C ILE A 189 -1.39 -26.24 6.02
N ILE A 190 -1.28 -27.38 5.34
CA ILE A 190 -0.63 -27.47 4.02
C ILE A 190 -1.40 -26.61 3.00
N ASP A 191 -2.73 -26.60 3.04
CA ASP A 191 -3.55 -25.77 2.15
C ASP A 191 -3.31 -24.27 2.41
N VAL A 192 -3.22 -23.83 3.67
CA VAL A 192 -2.81 -22.45 4.01
C VAL A 192 -1.41 -22.14 3.48
N ALA A 193 -0.44 -23.03 3.69
CA ALA A 193 0.94 -22.82 3.24
C ALA A 193 1.02 -22.69 1.70
N ASN A 194 0.29 -23.54 0.97
CA ASN A 194 0.20 -23.47 -0.48
C ASN A 194 -0.49 -22.19 -0.95
N ASN A 195 -1.57 -21.77 -0.29
CA ASN A 195 -2.26 -20.53 -0.64
C ASN A 195 -1.41 -19.29 -0.34
N LEU A 196 -0.69 -19.27 0.78
CA LEU A 196 0.29 -18.22 1.08
C LEU A 196 1.40 -18.16 0.03
N LYS A 197 1.84 -19.31 -0.50
CA LYS A 197 2.76 -19.33 -1.63
C LYS A 197 2.14 -18.71 -2.89
N THR A 198 0.88 -19.00 -3.18
CA THR A 198 0.18 -18.34 -4.32
C THR A 198 -0.03 -16.84 -4.10
N LEU A 199 -0.27 -16.40 -2.86
CA LEU A 199 -0.32 -14.99 -2.49
C LEU A 199 1.04 -14.32 -2.70
N ALA A 200 2.13 -14.98 -2.32
CA ALA A 200 3.49 -14.51 -2.55
C ALA A 200 3.82 -14.39 -4.04
N GLU A 201 3.25 -15.25 -4.90
CA GLU A 201 3.29 -15.17 -6.37
C GLU A 201 2.37 -14.06 -6.95
N GLY A 202 1.71 -13.27 -6.10
CA GLY A 202 0.85 -12.16 -6.50
C GLY A 202 -0.58 -12.54 -6.88
N LYS A 203 -1.02 -13.79 -6.68
CA LYS A 203 -2.40 -14.19 -7.00
C LYS A 203 -3.33 -13.87 -5.83
N LEU A 204 -4.17 -12.84 -5.99
CA LEU A 204 -5.13 -12.39 -4.97
C LEU A 204 -6.53 -12.98 -5.16
N ASN A 205 -6.78 -13.68 -6.27
CA ASN A 205 -8.09 -14.25 -6.62
C ASN A 205 -8.41 -15.60 -5.96
N THR A 206 -7.70 -16.00 -4.91
CA THR A 206 -7.89 -17.32 -4.29
C THR A 206 -9.16 -17.36 -3.46
N LYS A 207 -10.12 -18.21 -3.84
CA LYS A 207 -11.36 -18.45 -3.07
C LYS A 207 -11.15 -19.55 -2.04
N PHE A 208 -11.54 -19.29 -0.78
CA PHE A 208 -11.53 -20.31 0.28
C PHE A 208 -12.81 -21.14 0.26
N SER A 209 -12.68 -22.42 0.60
CA SER A 209 -13.85 -23.26 0.91
C SER A 209 -14.52 -22.73 2.17
N THR A 210 -15.83 -22.48 2.11
CA THR A 210 -16.65 -21.98 3.21
C THR A 210 -16.53 -22.81 4.48
N ASP A 211 -16.31 -24.13 4.35
CA ASP A 211 -16.19 -25.06 5.47
C ASP A 211 -14.98 -24.76 6.38
N LEU A 212 -13.88 -24.24 5.82
CA LEU A 212 -12.68 -23.89 6.59
C LEU A 212 -12.83 -22.57 7.33
N LEU A 213 -13.55 -21.61 6.74
CA LEU A 213 -13.86 -20.32 7.36
C LEU A 213 -14.86 -20.45 8.52
N GLN A 214 -15.70 -21.48 8.50
CA GLN A 214 -16.69 -21.77 9.54
C GLN A 214 -16.13 -22.56 10.73
N ARG A 215 -14.88 -23.05 10.65
CA ARG A 215 -14.22 -23.69 11.81
C ARG A 215 -14.10 -22.70 12.97
N ARG A 216 -14.27 -23.24 14.19
CA ARG A 216 -14.20 -22.49 15.46
C ARG A 216 -12.92 -22.79 16.26
N ASP A 217 -11.94 -23.40 15.62
CA ASP A 217 -10.63 -23.70 16.20
C ASP A 217 -9.54 -22.78 15.63
N GLU A 218 -8.31 -22.99 16.07
CA GLU A 218 -7.14 -22.19 15.69
C GLU A 218 -6.90 -22.19 14.19
N ILE A 219 -7.25 -23.28 13.49
CA ILE A 219 -7.15 -23.36 12.03
C ILE A 219 -8.17 -22.43 11.38
N GLY A 220 -9.42 -22.43 11.87
CA GLY A 220 -10.44 -21.50 11.40
C GLY A 220 -10.05 -20.04 11.57
N GLU A 221 -9.46 -19.67 12.72
CA GLU A 221 -8.97 -18.31 12.98
C GLU A 221 -7.80 -17.91 12.05
N ILE A 222 -6.90 -18.84 11.72
CA ILE A 222 -5.84 -18.61 10.71
C ILE A 222 -6.46 -18.31 9.35
N PHE A 223 -7.46 -19.09 8.91
CA PHE A 223 -8.11 -18.87 7.63
C PHE A 223 -8.87 -17.54 7.57
N LYS A 224 -9.56 -17.14 8.65
CA LYS A 224 -10.23 -15.82 8.72
C LYS A 224 -9.23 -14.67 8.67
N SER A 225 -8.12 -14.79 9.38
CA SER A 225 -7.05 -13.78 9.38
C SER A 225 -6.40 -13.68 7.99
N TYR A 226 -6.20 -14.82 7.32
CA TYR A 226 -5.69 -14.88 5.96
C TYR A 226 -6.66 -14.26 4.94
N ASP A 227 -7.95 -14.56 5.02
CA ASP A 227 -8.99 -13.95 4.19
C ASP A 227 -9.06 -12.43 4.39
N TYR A 228 -9.00 -11.97 5.65
CA TYR A 228 -8.93 -10.55 5.97
C TYR A 228 -7.69 -9.87 5.35
N LEU A 229 -6.52 -10.52 5.41
CA LEU A 229 -5.27 -10.03 4.81
C LEU A 229 -5.41 -9.89 3.29
N VAL A 230 -5.92 -10.93 2.61
CA VAL A 230 -6.12 -10.91 1.15
C VAL A 230 -7.09 -9.81 0.76
N ASN A 231 -8.24 -9.69 1.43
CA ASN A 231 -9.21 -8.63 1.17
C ASN A 231 -8.63 -7.23 1.38
N LYS A 232 -7.80 -7.03 2.42
CA LYS A 232 -7.10 -5.76 2.63
C LYS A 232 -6.07 -5.46 1.56
N LEU A 233 -5.29 -6.44 1.11
CA LEU A 233 -4.35 -6.28 0.00
C LEU A 233 -5.06 -5.95 -1.31
N VAL A 234 -6.16 -6.62 -1.63
CA VAL A 234 -7.00 -6.32 -2.80
C VAL A 234 -7.45 -4.86 -2.79
N ASN A 235 -7.95 -4.36 -1.66
CA ASN A 235 -8.38 -2.96 -1.55
C ASN A 235 -7.21 -2.00 -1.75
N VAL A 236 -6.04 -2.24 -1.13
CA VAL A 236 -4.85 -1.41 -1.31
C VAL A 236 -4.39 -1.40 -2.77
N VAL A 237 -4.36 -2.55 -3.44
CA VAL A 237 -4.00 -2.67 -4.86
C VAL A 237 -4.97 -1.88 -5.74
N ASN A 238 -6.29 -1.98 -5.48
CA ASN A 238 -7.29 -1.20 -6.19
C ASN A 238 -7.16 0.31 -5.96
N ASP A 239 -6.91 0.74 -4.72
CA ASP A 239 -6.75 2.15 -4.38
C ASP A 239 -5.51 2.76 -5.06
N ILE A 240 -4.40 2.01 -5.11
CA ILE A 240 -3.20 2.50 -5.80
C ILE A 240 -3.39 2.49 -7.33
N ASN A 241 -4.06 1.49 -7.92
CA ASN A 241 -4.38 1.49 -9.35
C ASN A 241 -5.27 2.69 -9.71
N SER A 242 -6.32 2.94 -8.93
CA SER A 242 -7.18 4.13 -9.09
C SER A 242 -6.38 5.43 -8.99
N SER A 243 -5.53 5.55 -7.96
CA SER A 243 -4.68 6.73 -7.75
C SER A 243 -3.69 6.95 -8.89
N ALA A 244 -3.07 5.88 -9.39
CA ALA A 244 -2.16 5.95 -10.53
C ALA A 244 -2.89 6.43 -11.80
N ASN A 245 -4.11 5.95 -12.07
CA ASN A 245 -4.90 6.44 -13.20
C ASN A 245 -5.30 7.91 -13.05
N VAL A 246 -5.63 8.36 -11.84
CA VAL A 246 -5.89 9.78 -11.56
C VAL A 246 -4.65 10.62 -11.84
N VAL A 247 -3.47 10.18 -11.40
CA VAL A 247 -2.20 10.88 -11.65
C VAL A 247 -1.89 10.93 -13.16
N THR A 248 -2.07 9.84 -13.90
CA THR A 248 -1.88 9.82 -15.35
C THR A 248 -2.79 10.82 -16.06
N ASN A 249 -4.08 10.84 -15.71
CA ASN A 249 -5.03 11.77 -16.31
C ASN A 249 -4.69 13.24 -15.96
N ALA A 250 -4.42 13.52 -14.68
CA ALA A 250 -4.03 14.85 -14.24
C ALA A 250 -2.74 15.32 -14.93
N SER A 251 -1.78 14.42 -15.16
CA SER A 251 -0.55 14.73 -15.89
C SER A 251 -0.83 15.10 -17.35
N LYS A 252 -1.75 14.39 -18.01
CA LYS A 252 -2.17 14.74 -19.37
C LYS A 252 -2.86 16.11 -19.44
N ASP A 253 -3.67 16.45 -18.43
CA ASP A 253 -4.29 17.77 -18.34
C ASP A 253 -3.24 18.88 -18.12
N LEU A 254 -2.20 18.60 -17.31
CA LEU A 254 -1.07 19.51 -17.11
C LEU A 254 -0.26 19.71 -18.40
N GLU A 255 -0.01 18.66 -19.16
CA GLU A 255 0.67 18.72 -20.46
C GLU A 255 -0.11 19.60 -21.44
N SER A 256 -1.43 19.40 -21.57
CA SER A 256 -2.29 20.24 -22.41
C SER A 256 -2.31 21.70 -21.95
N THR A 257 -2.33 21.94 -20.63
CA THR A 257 -2.27 23.30 -20.06
C THR A 257 -0.93 23.97 -20.36
N ALA A 258 0.18 23.21 -20.28
CA ALA A 258 1.51 23.70 -20.61
C ALA A 258 1.61 24.12 -22.08
N GLU A 259 1.10 23.29 -22.99
CA GLU A 259 1.04 23.56 -24.44
C GLU A 259 0.23 24.84 -24.73
N LEU A 260 -1.00 24.93 -24.20
CA LEU A 260 -1.84 26.13 -24.34
C LEU A 260 -1.17 27.40 -23.80
N THR A 261 -0.47 27.29 -22.68
CA THR A 261 0.25 28.42 -22.07
C THR A 261 1.45 28.82 -22.92
N SER A 262 2.15 27.87 -23.55
CA SER A 262 3.26 28.13 -24.47
C SER A 262 2.78 28.83 -25.75
N ASP A 263 1.67 28.37 -26.32
CA ASP A 263 1.04 29.00 -27.49
C ASP A 263 0.56 30.42 -27.18
N SER A 264 -0.03 30.61 -25.99
CA SER A 264 -0.46 31.92 -25.51
C SER A 264 0.73 32.85 -25.32
N ALA A 265 1.85 32.38 -24.75
CA ALA A 265 3.07 33.14 -24.62
C ALA A 265 3.64 33.55 -25.99
N THR A 266 3.62 32.64 -26.97
CA THR A 266 4.08 32.93 -28.34
C THR A 266 3.22 34.00 -29.01
N THR A 267 1.91 33.90 -28.87
CA THR A 267 0.96 34.89 -29.40
C THR A 267 1.14 36.25 -28.71
N GLN A 268 1.32 36.24 -27.39
CA GLN A 268 1.56 37.45 -26.60
C GLN A 268 2.89 38.13 -27.00
N ALA A 269 3.94 37.37 -27.28
CA ALA A 269 5.21 37.90 -27.77
C ALA A 269 5.02 38.63 -29.11
N ALA A 270 4.30 38.04 -30.06
CA ALA A 270 3.99 38.67 -31.33
C ALA A 270 3.19 39.98 -31.17
N SER A 271 2.19 39.99 -30.28
CA SER A 271 1.45 41.22 -29.96
C SER A 271 2.33 42.29 -29.29
N LEU A 272 3.27 41.90 -28.44
CA LEU A 272 4.22 42.82 -27.83
C LEU A 272 5.17 43.44 -28.86
N GLU A 273 5.62 42.68 -29.86
CA GLU A 273 6.41 43.22 -30.98
C GLU A 273 5.62 44.27 -31.77
N GLU A 274 4.35 44.01 -32.09
CA GLU A 274 3.47 44.96 -32.79
C GLU A 274 3.22 46.24 -31.98
N ILE A 275 2.96 46.08 -30.67
CA ILE A 275 2.80 47.23 -29.77
C ILE A 275 4.11 48.01 -29.69
N SER A 276 5.26 47.35 -29.54
CA SER A 276 6.58 48.02 -29.52
C SER A 276 6.81 48.85 -30.78
N SER A 277 6.53 48.29 -31.96
CA SER A 277 6.62 49.02 -33.23
C SER A 277 5.68 50.23 -33.27
N SER A 278 4.45 50.07 -32.75
CA SER A 278 3.47 51.16 -32.69
C SER A 278 3.92 52.27 -31.71
N MET A 279 4.59 51.91 -30.62
CA MET A 279 5.14 52.87 -29.66
C MET A 279 6.35 53.62 -30.23
N GLU A 280 7.19 52.98 -31.06
CA GLU A 280 8.26 53.66 -31.80
C GLU A 280 7.71 54.70 -32.79
N GLU A 281 6.69 54.33 -33.56
CA GLU A 281 6.02 55.26 -34.49
C GLU A 281 5.33 56.41 -33.73
N MET A 282 4.72 56.12 -32.58
CA MET A 282 4.12 57.13 -31.72
C MET A 282 5.17 58.10 -31.17
N ASN A 283 6.33 57.61 -30.72
CA ASN A 283 7.43 58.45 -30.25
C ASN A 283 7.95 59.38 -31.37
N ALA A 284 8.11 58.85 -32.59
CA ALA A 284 8.50 59.66 -33.75
C ALA A 284 7.49 60.77 -34.04
N THR A 285 6.19 60.45 -33.96
CA THR A 285 5.10 61.42 -34.19
C THR A 285 5.05 62.49 -33.11
N ILE A 286 5.22 62.12 -31.83
CA ILE A 286 5.26 63.06 -30.71
C ILE A 286 6.48 63.99 -30.81
N SER A 287 7.64 63.44 -31.19
CA SER A 287 8.87 64.21 -31.41
C SER A 287 8.67 65.24 -32.53
N ALA A 288 8.06 64.82 -33.66
CA ALA A 288 7.72 65.72 -34.76
C ALA A 288 6.72 66.81 -34.33
N ASN A 289 5.70 66.47 -33.52
CA ASN A 289 4.75 67.44 -32.97
C ASN A 289 5.44 68.47 -32.06
N THR A 290 6.40 68.03 -31.25
CA THR A 290 7.17 68.92 -30.37
C THR A 290 8.00 69.90 -31.19
N GLU A 291 8.70 69.42 -32.23
CA GLU A 291 9.48 70.28 -33.13
C GLU A 291 8.59 71.24 -33.92
N ASN A 292 7.47 70.76 -34.47
CA ASN A 292 6.50 71.58 -35.18
C ASN A 292 5.91 72.67 -34.26
N ALA A 293 5.58 72.34 -33.01
CA ALA A 293 5.09 73.32 -32.04
C ALA A 293 6.14 74.41 -31.79
N ALA A 294 7.39 74.04 -31.49
CA ALA A 294 8.47 75.01 -31.31
C ALA A 294 8.70 75.89 -32.55
N TYR A 295 8.57 75.32 -33.76
CA TYR A 295 8.68 76.06 -35.00
C TYR A 295 7.54 77.07 -35.20
N VAL A 296 6.28 76.67 -34.96
CA VAL A 296 5.12 77.57 -35.12
C VAL A 296 5.09 78.62 -34.02
N GLU A 297 5.53 78.31 -32.79
CA GLU A 297 5.72 79.29 -31.71
C GLU A 297 6.64 80.42 -32.17
N LYS A 298 7.82 80.06 -32.71
CA LYS A 298 8.79 81.02 -33.24
C LYS A 298 8.21 81.89 -34.35
N ILE A 299 7.42 81.31 -35.25
CA ILE A 299 6.71 82.07 -36.30
C ILE A 299 5.72 83.04 -35.68
N ALA A 300 4.91 82.60 -34.71
CA ALA A 300 3.92 83.44 -34.06
C ALA A 300 4.57 84.63 -33.33
N THR A 301 5.68 84.40 -32.61
CA THR A 301 6.44 85.49 -31.97
C THR A 301 6.98 86.50 -32.99
N ASN A 302 7.60 86.03 -34.07
CA ASN A 302 8.11 86.92 -35.13
C ASN A 302 6.97 87.70 -35.82
N LEU A 303 5.81 87.06 -36.02
CA LEU A 303 4.65 87.69 -36.63
C LEU A 303 4.05 88.77 -35.73
N ALA A 304 4.04 88.56 -34.41
CA ALA A 304 3.62 89.58 -33.44
C ALA A 304 4.52 90.82 -33.52
N ASP A 305 5.85 90.62 -33.53
CA ASP A 305 6.83 91.71 -33.69
C ASP A 305 6.64 92.48 -35.01
N ASP A 306 6.39 91.78 -36.11
CA ASP A 306 6.20 92.40 -37.42
C ASP A 306 4.89 93.17 -37.51
N VAL A 307 3.80 92.66 -36.91
CA VAL A 307 2.53 93.39 -36.81
C VAL A 307 2.69 94.66 -35.96
N GLU A 308 3.47 94.62 -34.89
CA GLU A 308 3.76 95.80 -34.06
C GLU A 308 4.53 96.87 -34.86
N LYS A 309 5.56 96.49 -35.62
CA LYS A 309 6.30 97.41 -36.51
C LYS A 309 5.41 98.01 -37.60
N VAL A 310 4.51 97.21 -38.18
CA VAL A 310 3.56 97.69 -39.20
C VAL A 310 2.56 98.66 -38.58
N SER A 311 2.05 98.37 -37.38
CA SER A 311 1.15 99.28 -36.64
C SER A 311 1.82 100.63 -36.37
N TYR A 312 3.08 100.63 -35.91
CA TYR A 312 3.86 101.86 -35.70
C TYR A 312 4.04 102.66 -37.00
N SER A 313 4.45 102.00 -38.08
CA SER A 313 4.65 102.65 -39.40
C SER A 313 3.34 103.20 -39.97
N SER A 314 2.23 102.48 -39.77
CA SER A 314 0.89 102.93 -40.16
C SER A 314 0.48 104.18 -39.38
N GLN A 315 0.76 104.22 -38.07
CA GLN A 315 0.48 105.39 -37.22
C GLN A 315 1.28 106.63 -37.66
N GLU A 316 2.55 106.48 -38.05
CA GLU A 316 3.33 107.58 -38.63
C GLU A 316 2.73 108.08 -39.95
N SER A 317 2.34 107.18 -40.85
CA SER A 317 1.68 107.51 -42.12
C SER A 317 0.36 108.27 -41.91
N LEU A 318 -0.42 107.86 -40.90
CA LEU A 318 -1.68 108.47 -40.52
C LEU A 318 -1.46 109.91 -40.01
N ASN A 319 -0.45 110.11 -39.16
CA ASN A 319 -0.02 111.44 -38.71
C ASN A 319 0.43 112.33 -39.88
N ALA A 320 1.22 111.80 -40.81
CA ALA A 320 1.65 112.55 -42.00
C ALA A 320 0.46 112.96 -42.87
N THR A 321 -0.52 112.06 -43.06
CA THR A 321 -1.73 112.34 -43.84
C THR A 321 -2.61 113.41 -43.17
N MET A 322 -2.73 113.40 -41.83
CA MET A 322 -3.41 114.46 -41.08
C MET A 322 -2.72 115.81 -41.24
N GLN A 323 -1.39 115.84 -41.24
CA GLN A 323 -0.63 117.07 -41.52
C GLN A 323 -0.89 117.58 -42.94
N ILE A 324 -0.94 116.69 -43.94
CA ILE A 324 -1.31 117.05 -45.32
C ILE A 324 -2.70 117.67 -45.36
N ALA A 325 -3.70 117.05 -44.73
CA ALA A 325 -5.06 117.61 -44.65
C ALA A 325 -5.10 119.00 -44.00
N SER A 326 -4.31 119.22 -42.94
CA SER A 326 -4.15 120.54 -42.32
C SER A 326 -3.53 121.57 -43.26
N ARG A 327 -2.49 121.20 -44.03
CA ARG A 327 -1.86 122.08 -45.03
C ARG A 327 -2.79 122.39 -46.20
N LEU A 328 -3.65 121.47 -46.61
CA LEU A 328 -4.65 121.70 -47.65
C LEU A 328 -5.69 122.74 -47.25
N LYS A 329 -6.06 122.82 -45.96
CA LYS A 329 -6.92 123.90 -45.45
C LYS A 329 -6.28 125.27 -45.66
N VAL A 330 -4.98 125.39 -45.39
CA VAL A 330 -4.23 126.64 -45.63
C VAL A 330 -4.21 126.98 -47.14
N ILE A 331 -4.09 125.98 -48.01
CA ILE A 331 -4.13 126.19 -49.46
C ILE A 331 -5.53 126.64 -49.93
N ASP A 332 -6.61 126.07 -49.40
CA ASP A 332 -8.00 126.52 -49.66
C ASP A 332 -8.20 127.98 -49.22
N ASP A 333 -7.69 128.35 -48.03
CA ASP A 333 -7.74 129.73 -47.53
C ASP A 333 -6.96 130.69 -48.45
N ILE A 334 -5.76 130.31 -48.92
CA ILE A 334 -4.97 131.10 -49.88
C ILE A 334 -5.70 131.24 -51.23
N ALA A 335 -6.28 130.14 -51.74
CA ALA A 335 -7.03 130.17 -53.00
C ALA A 335 -8.27 131.06 -52.88
N PHE A 336 -8.99 131.00 -51.76
CA PHE A 336 -10.11 131.88 -51.48
C PHE A 336 -9.70 133.35 -51.42
N GLN A 337 -8.63 133.67 -50.68
CA GLN A 337 -8.08 135.04 -50.64
C GLN A 337 -7.64 135.52 -52.03
N THR A 338 -7.00 134.67 -52.82
CA THR A 338 -6.56 134.98 -54.18
C THR A 338 -7.75 135.25 -55.10
N ASN A 339 -8.83 134.49 -54.96
CA ASN A 339 -10.08 134.70 -55.70
C ASN A 339 -10.74 136.05 -55.34
N ILE A 340 -10.73 136.45 -54.06
CA ILE A 340 -11.23 137.77 -53.62
C ILE A 340 -10.34 138.90 -54.14
N LEU A 341 -9.02 138.74 -54.09
CA LEU A 341 -8.05 139.72 -54.65
C LEU A 341 -8.25 139.89 -56.16
N ALA A 342 -8.43 138.78 -56.89
CA ALA A 342 -8.67 138.79 -58.32
C ALA A 342 -10.03 139.43 -58.68
N LEU A 343 -11.07 139.19 -57.88
CA LEU A 343 -12.37 139.85 -58.02
C LEU A 343 -12.25 141.37 -57.83
N ASN A 344 -11.55 141.82 -56.78
CA ASN A 344 -11.31 143.23 -56.52
C ASN A 344 -10.52 143.88 -57.66
N ALA A 345 -9.49 143.19 -58.18
CA ALA A 345 -8.72 143.65 -59.33
C ALA A 345 -9.56 143.75 -60.61
N ALA A 346 -10.47 142.80 -60.85
CA ALA A 346 -11.39 142.83 -61.98
C ALA A 346 -12.38 144.01 -61.89
N VAL A 347 -12.88 144.31 -60.68
CA VAL A 347 -13.75 145.48 -60.43
C VAL A 347 -13.01 146.78 -60.68
N GLU A 348 -11.78 146.93 -60.18
CA GLU A 348 -10.99 148.15 -60.40
C GLU A 348 -10.56 148.31 -61.87
N ALA A 349 -10.26 147.22 -62.55
CA ALA A 349 -9.99 147.20 -63.98
C ALA A 349 -11.22 147.63 -64.82
N ALA A 350 -12.43 147.21 -64.42
CA ALA A 350 -13.68 147.67 -65.05
C ALA A 350 -13.94 149.17 -64.79
N ARG A 351 -13.56 149.66 -63.61
CA ARG A 351 -13.65 151.09 -63.22
C ARG A 351 -12.71 151.99 -64.02
N ALA A 352 -11.53 151.48 -64.40
CA ALA A 352 -10.52 152.19 -65.20
C ALA A 352 -10.83 152.26 -66.72
N GLY A 353 -11.91 151.64 -67.20
CA GLY A 353 -12.38 151.78 -68.58
C GLY A 353 -11.41 151.24 -69.64
N ALA A 354 -11.01 152.06 -70.61
CA ALA A 354 -10.22 151.63 -71.77
C ALA A 354 -8.79 151.17 -71.42
N GLU A 355 -8.18 151.78 -70.39
CA GLU A 355 -6.82 151.51 -69.89
C GLU A 355 -6.76 150.22 -69.04
N GLY A 356 -7.88 149.78 -68.46
CA GLY A 356 -7.95 148.60 -67.59
C GLY A 356 -8.14 147.26 -68.31
N ARG A 357 -8.28 147.25 -69.64
CA ARG A 357 -8.63 146.03 -70.41
C ARG A 357 -7.62 144.89 -70.26
N GLY A 358 -6.32 145.20 -70.31
CA GLY A 358 -5.26 144.18 -70.11
C GLY A 358 -5.26 143.62 -68.69
N PHE A 359 -5.45 144.48 -67.68
CA PHE A 359 -5.55 144.07 -66.27
C PHE A 359 -6.79 143.22 -65.97
N SER A 360 -7.92 143.51 -66.62
CA SER A 360 -9.16 142.73 -66.47
C SER A 360 -8.98 141.27 -66.93
N VAL A 361 -8.27 141.04 -68.05
CA VAL A 361 -7.97 139.69 -68.55
C VAL A 361 -7.06 138.93 -67.58
N VAL A 362 -6.01 139.59 -67.07
CA VAL A 362 -5.11 138.99 -66.06
C VAL A 362 -5.88 138.67 -64.78
N ALA A 363 -6.73 139.56 -64.29
CA ALA A 363 -7.55 139.34 -63.10
C ALA A 363 -8.53 138.17 -63.30
N ALA A 364 -9.14 138.01 -64.47
CA ALA A 364 -10.00 136.87 -64.80
C ALA A 364 -9.20 135.55 -64.83
N GLU A 365 -7.98 135.54 -65.37
CA GLU A 365 -7.13 134.35 -65.41
C GLU A 365 -6.61 133.96 -64.01
N VAL A 366 -6.23 134.93 -63.18
CA VAL A 366 -5.86 134.69 -61.76
C VAL A 366 -7.04 134.14 -60.98
N ARG A 367 -8.25 134.67 -61.21
CA ARG A 367 -9.48 134.17 -60.58
C ARG A 367 -9.74 132.71 -60.96
N LYS A 368 -9.64 132.38 -62.25
CA LYS A 368 -9.81 131.02 -62.77
C LYS A 368 -8.74 130.06 -62.21
N LEU A 369 -7.50 130.52 -62.05
CA LEU A 369 -6.43 129.74 -61.43
C LEU A 369 -6.67 129.49 -59.94
N ALA A 370 -7.20 130.49 -59.22
CA ALA A 370 -7.58 130.36 -57.81
C ALA A 370 -8.75 129.36 -57.62
N GLU A 371 -9.75 129.41 -58.49
CA GLU A 371 -10.87 128.45 -58.49
C GLU A 371 -10.41 127.02 -58.80
N ARG A 372 -9.56 126.83 -59.81
CA ARG A 372 -8.94 125.51 -60.09
C ARG A 372 -8.06 125.00 -58.94
N SER A 373 -7.30 125.88 -58.29
CA SER A 373 -6.48 125.51 -57.13
C SER A 373 -7.34 125.07 -55.94
N ARG A 374 -8.49 125.73 -55.76
CA ARG A 374 -9.48 125.38 -54.75
C ARG A 374 -10.13 124.02 -55.02
N GLU A 375 -10.58 123.78 -56.24
CA GLU A 375 -11.16 122.48 -56.65
C GLU A 375 -10.17 121.33 -56.41
N ALA A 376 -8.92 121.49 -56.86
CA ALA A 376 -7.86 120.51 -56.61
C ALA A 376 -7.58 120.33 -55.10
N GLY A 377 -7.57 121.42 -54.32
CA GLY A 377 -7.39 121.37 -52.87
C GLY A 377 -8.50 120.60 -52.15
N VAL A 378 -9.76 120.78 -52.57
CA VAL A 378 -10.92 120.04 -52.05
C VAL A 378 -10.84 118.56 -52.41
N GLU A 379 -10.46 118.23 -53.64
CA GLU A 379 -10.30 116.84 -54.09
C GLU A 379 -9.22 116.10 -53.28
N ILE A 380 -8.03 116.70 -53.13
CA ILE A 380 -6.95 116.12 -52.32
C ILE A 380 -7.37 116.03 -50.85
N ASN A 381 -8.12 117.01 -50.31
CA ASN A 381 -8.59 116.96 -48.93
C ASN A 381 -9.60 115.81 -48.71
N ASN A 382 -10.47 115.55 -49.68
CA ASN A 382 -11.39 114.41 -49.64
C ASN A 382 -10.62 113.08 -49.70
N ILE A 383 -9.59 112.98 -50.55
CA ILE A 383 -8.70 111.81 -50.60
C ILE A 383 -8.00 111.64 -49.24
N ALA A 384 -7.39 112.69 -48.69
CA ALA A 384 -6.70 112.64 -47.41
C ALA A 384 -7.62 112.22 -46.25
N LYS A 385 -8.86 112.72 -46.20
CA LYS A 385 -9.87 112.28 -45.22
C LYS A 385 -10.24 110.81 -45.39
N SER A 386 -10.40 110.35 -46.63
CA SER A 386 -10.68 108.95 -46.93
C SER A 386 -9.50 108.05 -46.50
N THR A 387 -8.27 108.46 -46.81
CA THR A 387 -7.05 107.76 -46.40
C THR A 387 -6.92 107.69 -44.88
N VAL A 388 -7.17 108.78 -44.14
CA VAL A 388 -7.17 108.76 -42.67
C VAL A 388 -8.19 107.75 -42.13
N LYS A 389 -9.39 107.70 -42.70
CA LYS A 389 -10.43 106.74 -42.28
C LYS A 389 -9.95 105.30 -42.49
N ILE A 390 -9.51 104.97 -43.71
CA ILE A 390 -9.05 103.61 -44.06
C ILE A 390 -7.84 103.20 -43.21
N SER A 391 -6.87 104.09 -43.02
CA SER A 391 -5.69 103.81 -42.19
C SER A 391 -6.04 103.63 -40.72
N THR A 392 -7.03 104.35 -40.19
CA THR A 392 -7.51 104.15 -38.81
C THR A 392 -8.14 102.77 -38.65
N GLU A 393 -9.04 102.40 -39.57
CA GLU A 393 -9.68 101.07 -39.57
C GLU A 393 -8.65 99.94 -39.70
N ALA A 394 -7.65 100.10 -40.56
CA ALA A 394 -6.56 99.15 -40.71
C ALA A 394 -5.72 99.02 -39.42
N ASN A 395 -5.42 100.14 -38.74
CA ASN A 395 -4.66 100.11 -37.49
C ASN A 395 -5.45 99.44 -36.35
N GLU A 396 -6.76 99.68 -36.24
CA GLU A 396 -7.62 98.99 -35.27
C GLU A 396 -7.62 97.47 -35.49
N LEU A 397 -7.63 97.00 -36.74
CA LEU A 397 -7.55 95.57 -37.06
C LEU A 397 -6.16 94.99 -36.69
N LEU A 398 -5.08 95.72 -36.97
CA LEU A 398 -3.72 95.31 -36.57
C LEU A 398 -3.59 95.18 -35.05
N MET A 399 -4.11 96.15 -34.29
CA MET A 399 -4.10 96.11 -32.82
C MET A 399 -4.92 94.95 -32.24
N LYS A 400 -5.97 94.49 -32.94
CA LYS A 400 -6.72 93.30 -32.55
C LYS A 400 -5.99 92.00 -32.88
N MET A 401 -5.16 91.96 -33.92
CA MET A 401 -4.39 90.76 -34.29
C MET A 401 -3.28 90.45 -33.29
N VAL A 402 -2.59 91.45 -32.72
CA VAL A 402 -1.50 91.23 -31.76
C VAL A 402 -1.89 90.30 -30.59
N PRO A 403 -2.99 90.54 -29.84
CA PRO A 403 -3.39 89.63 -28.77
C PRO A 403 -3.85 88.24 -29.28
N GLU A 404 -4.41 88.14 -30.48
CA GLU A 404 -4.78 86.85 -31.07
C GLU A 404 -3.54 86.01 -31.42
N ILE A 405 -2.50 86.63 -31.99
CA ILE A 405 -1.22 85.96 -32.28
C ILE A 405 -0.54 85.52 -30.97
N ALA A 406 -0.55 86.37 -29.94
CA ALA A 406 -0.01 86.01 -28.63
C ALA A 406 -0.75 84.81 -28.00
N ASN A 407 -2.09 84.78 -28.11
CA ASN A 407 -2.88 83.63 -27.66
C ASN A 407 -2.56 82.36 -28.47
N ALA A 408 -2.37 82.47 -29.78
CA ALA A 408 -1.95 81.33 -30.62
C ALA A 408 -0.57 80.80 -30.19
N ALA A 409 0.40 81.67 -29.93
CA ALA A 409 1.73 81.28 -29.42
C ALA A 409 1.62 80.54 -28.08
N LYS A 410 0.77 81.03 -27.16
CA LYS A 410 0.52 80.38 -25.87
C LYS A 410 -0.07 78.97 -26.04
N LEU A 411 -1.08 78.80 -26.90
CA LEU A 411 -1.67 77.48 -27.16
C LEU A 411 -0.63 76.51 -27.74
N ILE A 412 0.28 77.00 -28.57
CA ILE A 412 1.36 76.19 -29.12
C ILE A 412 2.36 75.77 -28.05
N GLN A 413 2.69 76.64 -27.09
CA GLN A 413 3.49 76.25 -25.92
C GLN A 413 2.81 75.15 -25.10
N GLU A 414 1.48 75.24 -24.92
CA GLU A 414 0.71 74.18 -24.25
C GLU A 414 0.77 72.85 -25.02
N ILE A 415 0.73 72.87 -26.36
CA ILE A 415 0.93 71.68 -27.21
C ILE A 415 2.34 71.11 -27.05
N ALA A 416 3.38 71.95 -27.03
CA ALA A 416 4.76 71.51 -26.84
C ALA A 416 4.96 70.85 -25.46
N ALA A 417 4.42 71.47 -24.40
CA ALA A 417 4.46 70.91 -23.05
C ALA A 417 3.72 69.56 -22.96
N ALA A 418 2.52 69.47 -23.52
CA ALA A 418 1.75 68.22 -23.58
C ALA A 418 2.47 67.13 -24.38
N SER A 419 3.16 67.50 -25.47
CA SER A 419 3.93 66.56 -26.29
C SER A 419 5.15 66.01 -25.52
N ILE A 420 5.83 66.84 -24.72
CA ILE A 420 6.91 66.38 -23.83
C ILE A 420 6.37 65.40 -22.78
N GLU A 421 5.21 65.69 -22.19
CA GLU A 421 4.56 64.78 -21.23
C GLU A 421 4.15 63.46 -21.89
N GLN A 422 3.60 63.49 -23.11
CA GLN A 422 3.31 62.29 -23.89
C GLN A 422 4.56 61.46 -24.17
N ASN A 423 5.70 62.09 -24.47
CA ASN A 423 6.96 61.38 -24.72
C ASN A 423 7.41 60.62 -23.46
N ASN A 424 7.37 61.26 -22.29
CA ASN A 424 7.65 60.59 -21.01
C ASN A 424 6.67 59.43 -20.74
N GLY A 425 5.39 59.59 -21.09
CA GLY A 425 4.40 58.53 -21.00
C GLY A 425 4.71 57.33 -21.91
N VAL A 426 5.16 57.59 -23.14
CA VAL A 426 5.60 56.56 -24.08
C VAL A 426 6.83 55.81 -23.56
N GLU A 427 7.80 56.51 -22.97
CA GLU A 427 8.97 55.86 -22.35
C GLU A 427 8.57 54.92 -21.20
N GLN A 428 7.64 55.34 -20.34
CA GLN A 428 7.13 54.49 -19.26
C GLN A 428 6.36 53.26 -19.78
N VAL A 429 5.58 53.42 -20.85
CA VAL A 429 4.91 52.29 -21.50
C VAL A 429 5.93 51.32 -22.10
N ASN A 430 7.01 51.81 -22.71
CA ASN A 430 8.09 50.96 -23.23
C ASN A 430 8.77 50.13 -22.14
N ILE A 431 9.03 50.70 -20.96
CA ILE A 431 9.54 49.93 -19.80
C ILE A 431 8.56 48.83 -19.40
N SER A 432 7.26 49.12 -19.44
CA SER A 432 6.21 48.15 -19.11
C SER A 432 6.13 47.02 -20.15
N ILE A 433 6.29 47.34 -21.45
CA ILE A 433 6.36 46.36 -22.54
C ILE A 433 7.56 45.42 -22.34
N GLN A 434 8.73 45.95 -21.97
CA GLN A 434 9.90 45.12 -21.67
C GLN A 434 9.63 44.16 -20.50
N GLY A 435 9.04 44.64 -19.39
CA GLY A 435 8.67 43.76 -18.28
C GLY A 435 7.62 42.69 -18.65
N MET A 436 6.71 43.03 -19.57
CA MET A 436 5.72 42.08 -20.10
C MET A 436 6.37 41.04 -21.03
N ASN A 437 7.40 41.43 -21.78
CA ASN A 437 8.20 40.53 -22.61
C ASN A 437 8.99 39.51 -21.74
N ASP A 438 9.64 39.99 -20.67
CA ASP A 438 10.32 39.11 -19.70
C ASP A 438 9.33 38.11 -19.06
N SER A 439 8.14 38.58 -18.69
CA SER A 439 7.08 37.73 -18.14
C SER A 439 6.59 36.70 -19.16
N THR A 440 6.47 37.10 -20.43
CA THR A 440 6.07 36.22 -21.54
C THR A 440 7.11 35.13 -21.76
N GLN A 441 8.40 35.47 -21.74
CA GLN A 441 9.49 34.50 -21.84
C GLN A 441 9.51 33.54 -20.65
N ASN A 442 9.30 34.03 -19.43
CA ASN A 442 9.19 33.20 -18.24
C ASN A 442 8.01 32.24 -18.31
N ASN A 443 6.85 32.66 -18.85
CA ASN A 443 5.71 31.77 -19.06
C ASN A 443 6.05 30.63 -20.02
N SER A 444 6.76 30.90 -21.11
CA SER A 444 7.21 29.86 -22.05
C SER A 444 8.17 28.87 -21.39
N LEU A 445 9.14 29.35 -20.61
CA LEU A 445 10.06 28.48 -19.86
C LEU A 445 9.33 27.65 -18.80
N ALA A 446 8.39 28.26 -18.07
CA ALA A 446 7.58 27.57 -17.06
C ALA A 446 6.67 26.51 -17.68
N SER A 447 6.10 26.78 -18.86
CA SER A 447 5.35 25.79 -19.65
C SER A 447 6.21 24.59 -20.02
N ASP A 448 7.41 24.80 -20.53
CA ASP A 448 8.33 23.71 -20.89
C ASP A 448 8.71 22.87 -19.66
N GLU A 449 9.00 23.50 -18.52
CA GLU A 449 9.26 22.80 -17.27
C GLU A 449 8.03 22.03 -16.76
N LEU A 450 6.83 22.61 -16.89
CA LEU A 450 5.57 21.98 -16.50
C LEU A 450 5.29 20.72 -17.34
N SER A 451 5.49 20.81 -18.65
CA SER A 451 5.35 19.67 -19.58
C SER A 451 6.29 18.53 -19.20
N LYS A 452 7.58 18.82 -18.95
CA LYS A 452 8.55 17.82 -18.48
C LYS A 452 8.14 17.17 -17.16
N LYS A 453 7.63 17.95 -16.20
CA LYS A 453 7.15 17.42 -14.92
C LYS A 453 5.90 16.54 -15.09
N ALA A 454 5.00 16.90 -15.99
CA ALA A 454 3.83 16.09 -16.33
C ALA A 454 4.24 14.74 -16.97
N GLU A 455 5.23 14.74 -17.85
CA GLU A 455 5.80 13.52 -18.43
C GLU A 455 6.39 12.61 -17.33
N MET A 456 7.18 13.18 -16.41
CA MET A 456 7.73 12.45 -15.27
C MET A 456 6.66 11.85 -14.35
N LEU A 457 5.57 12.59 -14.08
CA LEU A 457 4.45 12.08 -13.29
C LEU A 457 3.74 10.91 -13.99
N THR A 458 3.59 11.00 -15.32
CA THR A 458 3.05 9.91 -16.14
C THR A 458 3.95 8.67 -16.08
N GLU A 459 5.27 8.85 -16.15
CA GLU A 459 6.23 7.75 -16.01
C GLU A 459 6.16 7.10 -14.62
N HIS A 460 6.04 7.89 -13.56
CA HIS A 460 5.87 7.40 -12.20
C HIS A 460 4.54 6.63 -12.01
N ALA A 461 3.44 7.15 -12.54
CA ALA A 461 2.16 6.45 -12.53
C ALA A 461 2.21 5.12 -13.29
N ASN A 462 2.88 5.10 -14.46
CA ASN A 462 3.13 3.87 -15.21
C ASN A 462 4.01 2.88 -14.44
N THR A 463 5.01 3.37 -13.70
CA THR A 463 5.87 2.54 -12.85
C THR A 463 5.08 1.93 -11.69
N LEU A 464 4.18 2.69 -11.05
CA LEU A 464 3.25 2.18 -10.03
C LEU A 464 2.32 1.11 -10.61
N ASN A 465 1.71 1.38 -11.77
CA ASN A 465 0.86 0.41 -12.46
C ASN A 465 1.61 -0.88 -12.81
N LYS A 466 2.86 -0.78 -13.29
CA LYS A 466 3.72 -1.95 -13.53
C LYS A 466 4.03 -2.71 -12.24
N ALA A 467 4.38 -2.02 -11.16
CA ALA A 467 4.66 -2.65 -9.88
C ALA A 467 3.44 -3.43 -9.34
N ILE A 468 2.24 -2.88 -9.53
CA ILE A 468 0.99 -3.49 -9.06
C ILE A 468 0.49 -4.57 -10.02
N SER A 469 0.85 -4.53 -11.31
CA SER A 469 0.51 -5.59 -12.28
C SER A 469 1.06 -6.97 -11.90
N TYR A 470 2.04 -7.02 -10.99
CA TYR A 470 2.46 -8.24 -10.32
C TYR A 470 1.28 -8.95 -9.62
N PHE A 471 0.40 -8.17 -8.98
CA PHE A 471 -0.79 -8.67 -8.30
C PHE A 471 -1.93 -8.92 -9.30
N LYS A 472 -2.33 -10.19 -9.41
CA LYS A 472 -3.45 -10.64 -10.21
C LYS A 472 -4.70 -10.72 -9.33
N LEU A 473 -5.62 -9.79 -9.56
CA LEU A 473 -6.91 -9.69 -8.89
C LEU A 473 -7.91 -10.77 -9.34
#